data_AF-A0A0C9T1S6-F1
#
_entry.id   AF-A0A0C9T1S6-F1
#
_cell.length_a   1.000
_cell.length_b   1.000
_cell.length_c   1.000
_cell.angle_alpha   90.00
_cell.angle_beta   90.00
_cell.angle_gamma   90.00
#
_symmetry.space_group_name_H-M   'P 1'
#
loop_
_entity.id
_entity.type
_entity.pdbx_description
1 polymer ?
#
loop_
_entity_poly.entity_id
_entity_poly.type
_entity_poly.pdbx_seq_one_letter_code
_entity_poly.pdbx_strand_id
1 'polypeptide(L)'
;MTDPSSLPKAVLYYHPASVWSSAALLALREKGYGDDELDLRVVDISKGDEFSPTFLRLNPKATVPTLVVPLRGSLGHDVETRFKAIADPKALVDLLDKSRSATSRTNTTSSAPAPSLSPATVGFADTSGKIVNAVHSEVVAPETLHHLNARDPQSLQALAQTLLPVLQSRHQAIMNHLSDGANETIRMSDKTKTFWSEKRDA
;
A
#
# COMPACT_ATOMS: atom_id res chain seq x y z
N MET A 1 18.75 31.65 1.50
CA MET A 1 18.63 30.65 0.42
C MET A 1 18.30 29.34 1.09
N THR A 2 17.02 28.96 1.12
CA THR A 2 16.56 27.68 1.67
C THR A 2 16.74 26.61 0.61
N ASP A 3 17.55 25.61 0.92
CA ASP A 3 17.81 24.47 0.04
C ASP A 3 16.48 23.71 -0.17
N PRO A 4 16.01 23.48 -1.42
CA PRO A 4 14.75 22.78 -1.69
C PRO A 4 14.72 21.31 -1.23
N SER A 5 15.85 20.80 -0.73
CA SER A 5 16.03 19.45 -0.16
C SER A 5 15.38 19.24 1.22
N SER A 6 14.79 20.27 1.84
CA SER A 6 14.32 20.21 3.24
C SER A 6 12.84 19.84 3.42
N LEU A 7 12.04 19.79 2.35
CA LEU A 7 10.64 19.41 2.47
C LEU A 7 10.50 17.88 2.50
N PRO A 8 9.81 17.32 3.51
CA PRO A 8 9.60 15.88 3.59
C PRO A 8 8.76 15.42 2.40
N LYS A 9 9.28 14.46 1.63
CA LYS A 9 8.58 13.87 0.47
C LYS A 9 7.46 12.92 0.92
N ALA A 10 6.50 12.70 0.02
CA ALA A 10 5.57 11.59 0.21
C ALA A 10 6.29 10.26 0.02
N VAL A 11 5.84 9.21 0.70
CA VAL A 11 6.43 7.87 0.60
C VAL A 11 5.34 6.85 0.29
N LEU A 12 5.48 6.11 -0.81
CA LEU A 12 4.60 4.98 -1.13
C LEU A 12 5.28 3.68 -0.73
N TYR A 13 4.69 2.99 0.24
CA TYR A 13 5.04 1.62 0.58
C TYR A 13 4.25 0.66 -0.30
N TYR A 14 4.93 -0.22 -1.03
CA TYR A 14 4.32 -1.08 -2.04
C TYR A 14 5.03 -2.43 -2.14
N HIS A 15 4.40 -3.40 -2.80
CA HIS A 15 5.03 -4.64 -3.20
C HIS A 15 4.86 -4.85 -4.72
N PRO A 16 5.94 -5.13 -5.49
CA PRO A 16 5.84 -5.27 -6.95
C PRO A 16 4.83 -6.32 -7.44
N ALA A 17 4.70 -7.44 -6.73
CA ALA A 17 3.76 -8.51 -7.09
C ALA A 17 2.33 -8.28 -6.58
N SER A 18 2.09 -7.22 -5.79
CA SER A 18 0.75 -6.92 -5.26
C SER A 18 -0.09 -6.23 -6.33
N VAL A 19 -1.21 -6.85 -6.71
CA VAL A 19 -2.16 -6.30 -7.69
C VAL A 19 -2.69 -4.93 -7.25
N TRP A 20 -2.94 -4.75 -5.95
CA TRP A 20 -3.38 -3.48 -5.38
C TRP A 20 -2.30 -2.40 -5.48
N SER A 21 -1.03 -2.79 -5.32
CA SER A 21 0.10 -1.87 -5.49
C SER A 21 0.27 -1.44 -6.94
N SER A 22 -0.02 -2.32 -7.90
CA SER A 22 0.02 -2.01 -9.32
C SER A 22 -0.90 -0.83 -9.69
N ALA A 23 -2.09 -0.75 -9.09
CA ALA A 23 -3.00 0.37 -9.32
C ALA A 23 -2.40 1.73 -8.89
N ALA A 24 -1.76 1.77 -7.72
CA ALA A 24 -1.08 2.97 -7.22
C ALA A 24 0.13 3.35 -8.08
N LEU A 25 0.96 2.37 -8.46
CA LEU A 25 2.11 2.59 -9.34
C LEU A 25 1.70 3.10 -10.72
N LEU A 26 0.63 2.55 -11.29
CA LEU A 26 0.09 3.00 -12.56
C LEU A 26 -0.41 4.45 -12.45
N ALA A 27 -1.13 4.79 -11.38
CA ALA A 27 -1.56 6.16 -11.14
C ALA A 27 -0.37 7.11 -11.03
N LEU A 28 0.70 6.73 -10.33
CA LEU A 28 1.92 7.56 -10.26
C LEU A 28 2.53 7.82 -11.63
N ARG A 29 2.63 6.77 -12.46
CA ARG A 29 3.20 6.84 -13.80
C ARG A 29 2.35 7.71 -14.74
N GLU A 30 1.05 7.46 -14.79
CA GLU A 30 0.12 8.20 -15.67
C GLU A 30 0.05 9.68 -15.29
N LYS A 31 0.14 10.00 -13.99
CA LYS A 31 0.15 11.38 -13.50
C LYS A 31 1.54 12.05 -13.58
N GLY A 32 2.58 11.31 -13.94
CA GLY A 32 3.94 11.83 -14.13
C GLY A 32 4.65 12.26 -12.84
N TYR A 33 4.36 11.61 -11.71
CA TYR A 33 5.10 11.84 -10.46
C TYR A 33 6.57 11.43 -10.63
N GLY A 34 7.49 12.28 -10.16
CA GLY A 34 8.93 12.05 -10.24
C GLY A 34 9.55 11.57 -8.92
N ASP A 35 10.78 11.07 -9.02
CA ASP A 35 11.60 10.64 -7.87
C ASP A 35 11.94 11.80 -6.92
N ASP A 36 11.80 13.04 -7.37
CA ASP A 36 12.02 14.24 -6.58
C ASP A 36 10.80 14.61 -5.71
N GLU A 37 9.63 14.03 -5.95
CA GLU A 37 8.39 14.32 -5.21
C GLU A 37 7.95 13.18 -4.28
N LEU A 38 8.20 11.94 -4.68
CA LEU A 38 7.70 10.76 -4.00
C LEU A 38 8.76 9.65 -3.96
N ASP A 39 9.00 9.14 -2.76
CA ASP A 39 9.91 8.01 -2.56
C ASP A 39 9.12 6.68 -2.58
N LEU A 40 9.65 5.71 -3.31
CA LEU A 40 9.09 4.35 -3.38
C LEU A 40 9.82 3.43 -2.40
N ARG A 41 9.08 2.76 -1.51
CA ARG A 41 9.63 1.78 -0.56
C ARG A 41 8.99 0.41 -0.75
N VAL A 42 9.83 -0.59 -1.01
CA VAL A 42 9.38 -1.97 -1.13
C VAL A 42 9.13 -2.56 0.26
N VAL A 43 7.97 -3.18 0.44
CA VAL A 43 7.63 -4.03 1.59
C VAL A 43 7.57 -5.46 1.09
N ASP A 44 8.41 -6.35 1.63
CA ASP A 44 8.44 -7.74 1.19
C ASP A 44 7.37 -8.56 1.89
N ILE A 45 6.17 -8.58 1.30
CA ILE A 45 5.04 -9.34 1.84
C ILE A 45 5.26 -10.86 1.79
N SER A 46 6.24 -11.32 1.01
CA SER A 46 6.60 -12.75 0.98
C SER A 46 7.34 -13.18 2.25
N LYS A 47 8.00 -12.23 2.92
CA LYS A 47 8.72 -12.43 4.19
C LYS A 47 7.93 -12.00 5.42
N GLY A 48 6.80 -11.31 5.23
CA GLY A 48 5.99 -10.79 6.34
C GLY A 48 6.43 -9.43 6.87
N ASP A 49 7.14 -8.62 6.08
CA ASP A 49 7.61 -7.28 6.48
C ASP A 49 6.45 -6.33 6.86
N GLU A 50 5.24 -6.58 6.32
CA GLU A 50 4.02 -5.83 6.65
C GLU A 50 3.59 -6.00 8.12
N PHE A 51 4.04 -7.06 8.78
CA PHE A 51 3.77 -7.31 10.19
C PHE A 51 4.75 -6.63 11.14
N SER A 52 5.79 -5.99 10.59
CA SER A 52 6.78 -5.29 11.41
C SER A 52 6.13 -4.17 12.23
N PRO A 53 6.57 -3.96 13.49
CA PRO A 53 6.11 -2.85 14.33
C PRO A 53 6.16 -1.49 13.64
N THR A 54 7.22 -1.25 12.86
CA THR A 54 7.43 0.00 12.12
C THR A 54 6.36 0.21 11.05
N PHE A 55 6.00 -0.84 10.31
CA PHE A 55 4.97 -0.76 9.29
C PHE A 55 3.56 -0.67 9.90
N LEU A 56 3.28 -1.43 10.96
CA LEU A 56 1.97 -1.41 11.64
C LEU A 56 1.63 -0.07 12.28
N ARG A 57 2.63 0.74 12.66
CA ARG A 57 2.42 2.14 13.08
C ARG A 57 1.90 3.03 11.95
N LEU A 58 2.24 2.71 10.70
CA LEU A 58 1.78 3.44 9.51
C LEU A 58 0.41 2.91 9.06
N ASN A 59 0.30 1.58 8.98
CA ASN A 59 -0.92 0.90 8.57
C ASN A 59 -1.22 -0.28 9.51
N PRO A 60 -2.13 -0.09 10.49
CA PRO A 60 -2.52 -1.15 11.43
C PRO A 60 -3.17 -2.37 10.78
N LYS A 61 -3.60 -2.28 9.52
CA LYS A 61 -4.19 -3.42 8.77
C LYS A 61 -3.14 -4.31 8.12
N ALA A 62 -1.85 -3.94 8.15
CA ALA A 62 -0.76 -4.66 7.49
C ALA A 62 -1.01 -4.90 5.99
N THR A 63 -1.48 -3.87 5.27
CA THR A 63 -1.77 -3.99 3.84
C THR A 63 -0.88 -3.07 3.01
N VAL A 64 -0.57 -3.51 1.79
CA VAL A 64 0.03 -2.68 0.74
C VAL A 64 -0.98 -2.48 -0.39
N PRO A 65 -0.98 -1.33 -1.08
CA PRO A 65 -0.10 -0.17 -0.89
C PRO A 65 -0.48 0.69 0.33
N THR A 66 0.48 1.45 0.86
CA THR A 66 0.24 2.51 1.87
C THR A 66 1.00 3.77 1.49
N LEU A 67 0.30 4.87 1.26
CA LEU A 67 0.88 6.18 0.94
C LEU A 67 0.94 7.05 2.19
N VAL A 68 2.13 7.54 2.53
CA VAL A 68 2.35 8.50 3.62
C VAL A 68 2.58 9.87 3.00
N VAL A 69 1.66 10.81 3.25
CA VAL A 69 1.75 12.19 2.76
C VAL A 69 1.99 13.18 3.90
N PRO A 70 2.85 14.20 3.73
CA PRO A 70 2.93 15.33 4.65
C PRO A 70 1.63 16.15 4.60
N LEU A 71 1.11 16.60 5.75
CA LEU A 71 -0.08 17.46 5.80
C LEU A 71 0.26 18.91 5.40
N ARG A 72 -0.61 19.50 4.56
CA ARG A 72 -0.58 20.95 4.29
C ARG A 72 -0.84 21.72 5.59
N GLY A 73 0.14 22.45 6.08
CA GLY A 73 0.09 23.24 7.32
C GLY A 73 1.13 22.85 8.38
N SER A 74 1.91 21.79 8.16
CA SER A 74 3.02 21.38 9.04
C SER A 74 4.38 21.45 8.35
N LEU A 75 4.51 22.39 7.42
CA LEU A 75 5.73 22.66 6.63
C LEU A 75 6.47 23.92 7.12
N GLY A 76 5.99 24.56 8.20
CA GLY A 76 6.71 25.65 8.86
C GLY A 76 7.78 25.07 9.79
N HIS A 77 8.92 25.77 9.91
CA HIS A 77 10.06 25.34 10.73
C HIS A 77 9.72 25.09 12.22
N ASP A 78 8.62 25.65 12.72
CA ASP A 78 8.17 25.55 14.12
C ASP A 78 6.97 24.61 14.36
N VAL A 79 6.50 23.88 13.34
CA VAL A 79 5.32 22.99 13.47
C VAL A 79 5.75 21.53 13.30
N GLU A 80 5.47 20.69 14.30
CA GLU A 80 5.65 19.23 14.19
C GLU A 80 5.01 18.73 12.89
N THR A 81 5.83 18.17 12.00
CA THR A 81 5.37 17.64 10.71
C THR A 81 4.38 16.51 10.96
N ARG A 82 3.11 16.76 10.65
CA ARG A 82 2.06 15.75 10.76
C ARG A 82 1.94 15.03 9.43
N PHE A 83 2.02 13.71 9.46
CA PHE A 83 1.85 12.85 8.29
C PHE A 83 0.47 12.19 8.31
N LYS A 84 -0.09 11.95 7.14
CA LYS A 84 -1.30 11.14 6.96
C LYS A 84 -0.95 9.90 6.16
N ALA A 85 -1.18 8.73 6.75
CA ALA A 85 -1.11 7.46 6.05
C ALA A 85 -2.47 7.13 5.40
N ILE A 86 -2.44 6.70 4.15
CA ILE A 86 -3.60 6.31 3.35
C ILE A 86 -3.33 4.90 2.84
N ALA A 87 -4.05 3.93 3.40
CA ALA A 87 -3.90 2.51 3.10
C ALA A 87 -5.03 1.94 2.23
N ASP A 88 -6.11 2.70 2.01
CA ASP A 88 -7.18 2.29 1.11
C ASP A 88 -6.75 2.56 -0.35
N PRO A 89 -6.66 1.54 -1.23
CA PRO A 89 -6.16 1.72 -2.59
C PRO A 89 -6.99 2.71 -3.41
N LYS A 90 -8.31 2.75 -3.21
CA LYS A 90 -9.21 3.66 -3.96
C LYS A 90 -8.97 5.09 -3.54
N ALA A 91 -8.99 5.37 -2.23
CA ALA A 91 -8.70 6.70 -1.69
C ALA A 91 -7.30 7.19 -2.03
N LEU A 92 -6.32 6.27 -2.10
CA LEU A 92 -4.95 6.57 -2.51
C LEU A 92 -4.91 7.03 -3.97
N VAL A 93 -5.47 6.25 -4.91
CA VAL A 93 -5.51 6.61 -6.34
C VAL A 93 -6.29 7.90 -6.55
N ASP A 94 -7.44 8.07 -5.89
CA ASP A 94 -8.22 9.30 -5.93
C ASP A 94 -7.43 10.52 -5.45
N LEU A 95 -6.64 10.37 -4.39
CA LEU A 95 -5.79 11.45 -3.90
C LEU A 95 -4.74 11.81 -4.94
N LEU A 96 -4.06 10.83 -5.54
CA LEU A 96 -3.04 11.07 -6.56
C LEU A 96 -3.65 11.76 -7.79
N ASP A 97 -4.83 11.32 -8.25
CA ASP A 97 -5.51 11.93 -9.40
C ASP A 97 -5.89 13.39 -9.12
N LYS A 98 -6.48 13.65 -7.95
CA LYS A 98 -6.93 15.00 -7.54
C LYS A 98 -5.78 15.95 -7.19
N SER A 99 -4.67 15.43 -6.68
CA SER A 99 -3.53 16.24 -6.25
C SER A 99 -2.79 16.87 -7.43
N ARG A 100 -2.95 16.32 -8.64
CA ARG A 100 -2.30 16.82 -9.85
C ARG A 100 -3.30 16.99 -10.99
N SER A 101 -3.69 18.22 -11.28
CA SER A 101 -4.54 18.55 -12.44
C SER A 101 -3.74 18.66 -13.73
N ALA A 102 -4.44 18.70 -14.87
CA ALA A 102 -3.85 18.99 -16.19
C ALA A 102 -3.12 20.36 -16.24
N THR A 103 -3.50 21.30 -15.36
CA THR A 103 -2.87 22.61 -15.24
C THR A 103 -1.70 22.64 -14.26
N SER A 104 -1.44 21.54 -13.53
CA SER A 104 -0.33 21.47 -12.59
C SER A 104 1.00 21.46 -13.34
N ARG A 105 1.91 22.35 -12.93
CA ARG A 105 3.29 22.42 -13.45
C ARG A 105 4.33 22.02 -12.41
N THR A 106 3.91 21.40 -11.30
CA THR A 106 4.82 20.92 -10.27
C THR A 106 5.61 19.73 -10.82
N ASN A 107 6.94 19.83 -10.81
CA ASN A 107 7.93 18.78 -11.02
C ASN A 107 7.38 17.50 -11.69
N THR A 108 7.00 17.63 -12.96
CA THR A 108 6.46 16.53 -13.75
C THR A 108 7.58 15.89 -14.56
N THR A 109 7.57 14.56 -14.64
CA THR A 109 8.49 13.81 -15.51
C THR A 109 8.10 13.90 -16.99
N SER A 110 6.95 14.49 -17.30
CA SER A 110 6.41 14.66 -18.65
C SER A 110 6.08 16.12 -18.97
N SER A 111 6.34 16.55 -20.21
CA SER A 111 5.92 17.86 -20.73
C SER A 111 4.43 17.92 -21.10
N ALA A 112 3.74 16.77 -21.14
CA ALA A 112 2.30 16.70 -21.40
C ALA A 112 1.48 17.00 -20.13
N PRO A 113 0.31 17.64 -20.24
CA PRO A 113 -0.62 17.81 -19.12
C PRO A 113 -0.99 16.47 -18.47
N ALA A 114 -1.00 16.41 -17.14
CA ALA A 114 -1.40 15.19 -16.43
C ALA A 114 -2.87 14.85 -16.77
N PRO A 115 -3.17 13.63 -17.26
CA PRO A 115 -4.52 13.23 -17.62
C PRO A 115 -5.41 13.10 -16.38
N SER A 116 -6.73 13.19 -16.57
CA SER A 116 -7.70 12.80 -15.54
C SER A 116 -7.83 11.29 -15.55
N LEU A 117 -7.61 10.63 -14.41
CA LEU A 117 -7.87 9.19 -14.26
C LEU A 117 -9.35 8.93 -13.91
N SER A 118 -9.99 9.91 -13.29
CA SER A 118 -11.43 9.86 -13.01
C SER A 118 -12.28 9.98 -14.29
N PRO A 119 -13.40 9.24 -14.40
CA PRO A 119 -14.28 9.30 -15.56
C PRO A 119 -14.93 10.66 -15.77
N ALA A 120 -15.10 11.07 -17.04
CA ALA A 120 -15.64 12.39 -17.39
C ALA A 120 -17.15 12.56 -17.15
N THR A 121 -17.91 11.46 -17.01
CA THR A 121 -19.37 11.50 -16.83
C THR A 121 -19.80 10.72 -15.60
N VAL A 122 -20.94 11.11 -15.02
CA VAL A 122 -21.55 10.42 -13.87
C VAL A 122 -21.85 8.96 -14.21
N GLY A 123 -22.40 8.68 -15.39
CA GLY A 123 -22.71 7.31 -15.81
C GLY A 123 -21.48 6.40 -15.91
N PHE A 124 -20.35 6.93 -16.40
CA PHE A 124 -19.09 6.17 -16.40
C PHE A 124 -18.46 6.06 -15.01
N ALA A 125 -18.60 7.08 -14.16
CA ALA A 125 -18.18 7.02 -12.76
C ALA A 125 -18.93 5.91 -12.00
N ASP A 126 -20.26 5.83 -12.17
CA ASP A 126 -21.08 4.78 -11.55
C ASP A 126 -20.70 3.39 -12.06
N THR A 127 -20.50 3.25 -13.37
CA THR A 127 -20.13 1.96 -13.98
C THR A 127 -18.73 1.51 -13.51
N SER A 128 -17.75 2.41 -13.53
CA SER A 128 -16.39 2.14 -13.06
C SER A 128 -16.39 1.79 -11.57
N GLY A 129 -17.15 2.54 -10.76
CA GLY A 129 -17.31 2.28 -9.34
C GLY A 129 -17.87 0.89 -9.06
N LYS A 130 -18.86 0.42 -9.83
CA LYS A 130 -19.39 -0.95 -9.72
C LYS A 130 -18.33 -2.00 -10.03
N ILE A 131 -17.55 -1.83 -11.11
CA ILE A 131 -16.48 -2.78 -11.49
C ILE A 131 -15.41 -2.82 -10.40
N VAL A 132 -14.94 -1.65 -9.95
CA VAL A 132 -13.94 -1.54 -8.89
C VAL A 132 -14.46 -2.16 -7.59
N ASN A 133 -15.71 -1.90 -7.20
CA ASN A 133 -16.30 -2.52 -6.02
C ASN A 133 -16.42 -4.04 -6.14
N ALA A 134 -16.78 -4.55 -7.33
CA ALA A 134 -16.84 -5.98 -7.59
C ALA A 134 -15.45 -6.62 -7.43
N VAL A 135 -14.41 -6.10 -8.07
CA VAL A 135 -13.03 -6.63 -8.00
C VAL A 135 -12.48 -6.62 -6.57
N HIS A 136 -12.87 -5.64 -5.76
CA HIS A 136 -12.48 -5.56 -4.34
C HIS A 136 -13.32 -6.45 -3.41
N SER A 137 -14.35 -7.14 -3.90
CA SER A 137 -15.12 -8.08 -3.08
C SER A 137 -14.34 -9.38 -2.87
N GLU A 138 -14.52 -10.02 -1.71
CA GLU A 138 -13.75 -11.21 -1.31
C GLU A 138 -13.85 -12.37 -2.31
N VAL A 139 -15.01 -12.52 -2.95
CA VAL A 139 -15.33 -13.63 -3.86
C VAL A 139 -14.48 -13.59 -5.13
N VAL A 140 -14.14 -12.40 -5.62
CA VAL A 140 -13.37 -12.22 -6.86
C VAL A 140 -12.07 -11.44 -6.64
N ALA A 141 -11.65 -11.30 -5.38
CA ALA A 141 -10.38 -10.68 -5.06
C ALA A 141 -9.24 -11.49 -5.72
N PRO A 142 -8.28 -10.84 -6.41
CA PRO A 142 -7.20 -11.52 -7.11
C PRO A 142 -6.41 -12.51 -6.24
N GLU A 143 -6.20 -12.15 -4.97
CA GLU A 143 -5.56 -12.98 -3.95
C GLU A 143 -6.34 -14.31 -3.74
N THR A 144 -7.67 -14.22 -3.57
CA THR A 144 -8.55 -15.38 -3.41
C THR A 144 -8.57 -16.24 -4.66
N LEU A 145 -8.66 -15.61 -5.85
CA LEU A 145 -8.68 -16.32 -7.12
C LEU A 145 -7.39 -17.12 -7.36
N HIS A 146 -6.25 -16.61 -6.91
CA HIS A 146 -4.99 -17.34 -6.99
C HIS A 146 -5.05 -18.68 -6.25
N HIS A 147 -5.64 -18.70 -5.05
CA HIS A 147 -5.82 -19.92 -4.27
C HIS A 147 -6.87 -20.88 -4.89
N LEU A 148 -7.94 -20.33 -5.46
CA LEU A 148 -9.03 -21.11 -6.05
C LEU A 148 -8.69 -21.72 -7.43
N ASN A 149 -7.56 -21.36 -8.03
CA ASN A 149 -7.14 -21.90 -9.33
C ASN A 149 -6.58 -23.32 -9.26
N ALA A 150 -6.21 -23.82 -8.08
CA ALA A 150 -5.84 -25.22 -7.87
C ALA A 150 -7.10 -26.10 -7.79
N ARG A 151 -7.57 -26.58 -8.95
CA ARG A 151 -8.85 -27.33 -9.07
C ARG A 151 -8.70 -28.85 -8.97
N ASP A 152 -7.47 -29.35 -8.88
CA ASP A 152 -7.15 -30.77 -8.84
C ASP A 152 -5.89 -31.01 -7.98
N PRO A 153 -5.62 -32.25 -7.55
CA PRO A 153 -4.46 -32.54 -6.69
C PRO A 153 -3.10 -32.16 -7.30
N GLN A 154 -2.95 -32.24 -8.63
CA GLN A 154 -1.70 -31.92 -9.30
C GLN A 154 -1.47 -30.40 -9.35
N SER A 155 -2.50 -29.63 -9.71
CA SER A 155 -2.44 -28.16 -9.68
C SER A 155 -2.26 -27.63 -8.27
N LEU A 156 -2.84 -28.27 -7.25
CA LEU A 156 -2.62 -27.94 -5.86
C LEU A 156 -1.17 -28.19 -5.43
N GLN A 157 -0.58 -29.33 -5.79
CA GLN A 157 0.81 -29.63 -5.46
C GLN A 157 1.78 -28.65 -6.12
N ALA A 158 1.52 -28.27 -7.38
CA ALA A 158 2.30 -27.24 -8.07
C ALA A 158 2.19 -25.87 -7.40
N LEU A 159 0.97 -25.47 -7.01
CA LEU A 159 0.73 -24.22 -6.29
C LEU A 159 1.37 -24.22 -4.89
N ALA A 160 1.36 -25.35 -4.20
CA ALA A 160 1.99 -25.48 -2.90
C ALA A 160 3.50 -25.23 -2.94
N GLN A 161 4.19 -25.60 -4.03
CA GLN A 161 5.63 -25.36 -4.18
C GLN A 161 5.97 -23.86 -4.17
N THR A 162 5.05 -23.00 -4.63
CA THR A 162 5.26 -21.55 -4.66
C THR A 162 4.70 -20.86 -3.40
N LEU A 163 3.52 -21.27 -2.93
CA LEU A 163 2.84 -20.60 -1.82
C LEU A 163 3.31 -21.05 -0.44
N LEU A 164 3.65 -22.32 -0.25
CA LEU A 164 3.99 -22.84 1.07
C LEU A 164 5.19 -22.11 1.70
N PRO A 165 6.30 -21.85 0.97
CA PRO A 165 7.41 -21.08 1.54
C PRO A 165 7.00 -19.66 1.96
N VAL A 166 6.11 -19.02 1.20
CA VAL A 166 5.61 -17.67 1.49
C VAL A 166 4.76 -17.70 2.77
N LEU A 167 3.81 -18.62 2.87
CA LEU A 167 2.95 -18.77 4.05
C LEU A 167 3.76 -19.11 5.30
N GLN A 168 4.73 -20.02 5.18
CA GLN A 168 5.64 -20.38 6.27
C GLN A 168 6.48 -19.18 6.72
N SER A 169 7.03 -18.41 5.78
CA SER A 169 7.85 -17.23 6.10
C SER A 169 7.04 -16.17 6.83
N ARG A 170 5.81 -15.91 6.36
CA ARG A 170 4.88 -14.97 7.01
C ARG A 170 4.48 -15.44 8.42
N HIS A 171 4.16 -16.73 8.57
CA HIS A 171 3.84 -17.30 9.87
C HIS A 171 5.03 -17.19 10.83
N GLN A 172 6.25 -17.48 10.36
CA GLN A 172 7.46 -17.35 11.15
C GLN A 172 7.72 -15.90 11.58
N ALA A 173 7.50 -14.92 10.69
CA ALA A 173 7.64 -13.51 11.03
C ALA A 173 6.69 -13.08 12.16
N ILE A 174 5.42 -13.51 12.09
CA ILE A 174 4.44 -13.25 13.15
C ILE A 174 4.88 -13.91 14.47
N MET A 175 5.32 -15.17 14.42
CA MET A 175 5.81 -15.89 15.60
C MET A 175 7.01 -15.20 16.24
N ASN A 176 7.96 -14.72 15.43
CA ASN A 176 9.12 -13.95 15.91
C ASN A 176 8.68 -12.65 16.60
N HIS A 177 7.73 -11.91 16.02
CA HIS A 177 7.21 -10.69 16.64
C HIS A 177 6.48 -10.94 17.96
N LEU A 178 5.74 -12.05 18.06
CA LEU A 178 5.11 -12.47 19.32
C LEU A 178 6.16 -12.84 20.38
N SER A 179 7.22 -13.56 20.01
CA SER A 179 8.31 -13.89 20.95
C SER A 179 9.08 -12.64 21.39
N ASP A 180 9.40 -11.73 20.47
CA ASP A 180 10.10 -10.49 20.79
C ASP A 180 9.27 -9.57 21.69
N GLY A 181 7.95 -9.59 21.50
CA GLY A 181 7.01 -8.89 22.38
C GLY A 181 6.91 -9.51 23.77
N ALA A 182 6.98 -10.84 23.89
CA ALA A 182 6.99 -11.55 25.18
C ALA A 182 8.31 -11.34 25.94
N ASN A 183 9.44 -11.28 25.22
CA ASN A 183 10.77 -11.03 25.78
C ASN A 183 11.05 -9.54 26.05
N GLU A 184 10.03 -8.67 25.98
CA GLU A 184 10.11 -7.20 26.12
C GLU A 184 11.15 -6.52 25.21
N THR A 185 11.62 -7.20 24.17
CA THR A 185 12.58 -6.66 23.21
C THR A 185 11.92 -5.59 22.34
N ILE A 186 10.61 -5.72 22.12
CA ILE A 186 9.79 -4.74 21.40
C ILE A 186 8.55 -4.41 22.24
N ARG A 187 8.43 -3.15 22.68
CA ARG A 187 7.24 -2.67 23.40
C ARG A 187 6.14 -2.30 22.41
N MET A 188 5.11 -3.13 22.29
CA MET A 188 3.95 -2.91 21.43
C MET A 188 2.63 -2.79 22.19
N SER A 189 1.67 -2.11 21.56
CA SER A 189 0.31 -1.97 22.09
C SER A 189 -0.42 -3.32 22.14
N ASP A 190 -1.37 -3.47 23.07
CA ASP A 190 -2.17 -4.70 23.18
C ASP A 190 -2.99 -4.98 21.90
N LYS A 191 -3.38 -3.93 21.17
CA LYS A 191 -4.03 -4.06 19.86
C LYS A 191 -3.13 -4.75 18.84
N THR A 192 -1.86 -4.37 18.79
CA THR A 192 -0.87 -4.99 17.89
C THR A 192 -0.62 -6.45 18.23
N LYS A 193 -0.53 -6.77 19.54
CA LYS A 193 -0.37 -8.16 20.01
C LYS A 193 -1.58 -9.02 19.67
N THR A 194 -2.79 -8.46 19.83
CA THR A 194 -4.05 -9.12 19.46
C THR A 194 -4.09 -9.39 17.96
N PHE A 195 -3.75 -8.38 17.15
CA PHE A 195 -3.66 -8.50 15.70
C PHE A 195 -2.69 -9.61 15.25
N TRP A 196 -1.49 -9.69 15.82
CA TRP A 196 -0.56 -10.79 15.51
C TRP A 196 -1.09 -12.15 15.92
N SER A 197 -1.78 -12.24 17.06
CA SER A 197 -2.39 -13.50 17.51
C SER A 197 -3.49 -13.96 16.56
N GLU A 198 -4.39 -13.06 16.16
CA GLU A 198 -5.43 -13.35 15.16
C GLU A 198 -4.84 -13.78 13.81
N LYS A 199 -3.74 -13.14 13.39
CA LYS A 199 -3.05 -13.50 12.13
C LYS A 199 -2.25 -14.79 12.19
N ARG A 200 -1.82 -15.22 13.37
CA ARG A 200 -1.18 -16.53 13.56
C ARG A 200 -2.18 -17.66 13.36
N ASP A 201 -3.43 -17.45 13.80
CA ASP A 201 -4.47 -18.48 13.85
C ASP A 201 -5.32 -18.56 12.56
N ALA A 202 -5.17 -17.58 11.65
CA ALA A 202 -5.84 -17.50 10.35
C ALA A 202 -5.02 -18.14 9.22
#